data_AF-A0A9D7CRE8-F1
#
_entry.id   AF-A0A9D7CRE8-F1
#
_cell.length_a   1.000
_cell.length_b   1.000
_cell.length_c   1.000
_cell.angle_alpha   90.00
_cell.angle_beta   90.00
_cell.angle_gamma   90.00
#
_symmetry.space_group_name_H-M   'P 1'
#
loop_
_entity.id
_entity.type
_entity.pdbx_description
1 polymer ?
#
loop_
_entity_poly.entity_id
_entity_poly.type
_entity_poly.pdbx_seq_one_letter_code
_entity_poly.pdbx_strand_id
1 'polypeptide(L)'
;MKVWLPTGRTALLQLAKKPRPEVAPAPPGAGPALFAEALWVMRESVTLDGQGHDVQGLSLVDFHALRAILTHEGALDEEVVTIGCLNCGASIEVSPCKSMPLGPFLEGALNDEELDARLAPDEVSSIPEIALASGAVAREAVFVDRTVSEAMPLWRALGEGSLSFQISADAVTAMGLLALGAERDPARIAAALRGASDEAVYAVSELFLSLHYPLRLGGVARCSACGARNDVDAPFDREFALGDAASHIGSGGSEEAPFVDFETFDARAKALFEETLPKALQDEIMFVVEGGVAAVDDGGVPLLGSYLPATPGDGASPSRSHEVAVYYRTFRAIWQDEGPFDWESELAETLDHEIEHLVATLRGHDETDEEERREIDEEAARLHGRHALLAGEVRGLLSDVAGFLRRTWPLWLIVLALAMLMAFSQE
;
A
#
# COMPACT_ATOMS: atom_id res chain seq x y z
N MET A 1 1.12 13.49 -21.33
CA MET A 1 0.14 12.81 -20.47
C MET A 1 -0.56 13.84 -19.60
N LYS A 2 -1.89 13.91 -19.58
CA LYS A 2 -2.62 14.80 -18.65
C LYS A 2 -2.90 14.01 -17.37
N VAL A 3 -2.68 14.64 -16.22
CA VAL A 3 -2.98 14.10 -14.89
C VAL A 3 -3.70 15.13 -14.04
N TRP A 4 -4.45 14.64 -13.06
CA TRP A 4 -5.07 15.38 -11.97
C TRP A 4 -4.22 15.24 -10.72
N LEU A 5 -4.18 16.29 -9.91
CA LEU A 5 -3.37 16.37 -8.70
C LEU A 5 -4.27 16.44 -7.46
N PRO A 6 -3.77 16.05 -6.27
CA PRO A 6 -4.57 16.00 -5.04
C PRO A 6 -5.29 17.30 -4.67
N THR A 7 -4.75 18.47 -5.01
CA THR A 7 -5.45 19.75 -4.77
C THR A 7 -6.55 20.08 -5.81
N GLY A 8 -6.83 19.17 -6.75
CA GLY A 8 -7.77 19.37 -7.86
C GLY A 8 -7.16 20.07 -9.09
N ARG A 9 -5.87 20.42 -9.03
CA ARG A 9 -5.14 20.99 -10.17
C ARG A 9 -4.92 19.97 -11.28
N THR A 10 -4.57 20.47 -12.47
CA THR A 10 -4.22 19.60 -13.60
C THR A 10 -2.80 19.87 -14.09
N ALA A 11 -2.11 18.80 -14.49
CA ALA A 11 -0.78 18.89 -15.06
C ALA A 11 -0.72 18.18 -16.41
N LEU A 12 0.01 18.79 -17.36
CA LEU A 12 0.35 18.19 -18.64
C LEU A 12 1.84 17.84 -18.65
N LEU A 13 2.14 16.54 -18.69
CA LEU A 13 3.48 15.98 -18.69
C LEU A 13 3.97 15.77 -20.13
N GLN A 14 5.11 16.36 -20.47
CA GLN A 14 5.84 16.22 -21.73
C GLN A 14 7.04 15.29 -21.51
N LEU A 15 6.76 13.99 -21.57
CA LEU A 15 7.71 12.89 -21.31
C LEU A 15 8.61 12.65 -22.54
N ALA A 16 9.34 13.67 -22.97
CA ALA A 16 10.48 13.44 -23.86
C ALA A 16 11.66 13.00 -22.99
N LYS A 17 12.30 11.87 -23.31
CA LYS A 17 13.60 11.50 -22.73
C LYS A 17 14.64 12.54 -23.13
N LYS A 18 14.71 13.64 -22.39
CA LYS A 18 15.81 14.59 -22.50
C LYS A 18 17.02 13.96 -21.80
N PRO A 19 18.23 14.07 -22.37
CA PRO A 19 19.44 13.60 -21.69
C PRO A 19 19.55 14.28 -20.33
N ARG A 20 19.85 13.47 -19.31
CA ARG A 20 20.10 13.94 -17.93
C ARG A 20 21.16 15.06 -18.00
N PRO A 21 20.89 16.26 -17.47
CA PRO A 21 21.93 17.26 -17.37
C PRO A 21 22.97 16.75 -16.37
N GLU A 22 24.25 17.02 -16.63
CA GLU A 22 25.22 17.02 -15.54
C GLU A 22 24.68 17.98 -14.47
N VAL A 23 24.45 17.47 -13.25
CA VAL A 23 23.89 18.23 -12.12
C VAL A 23 24.62 19.57 -12.05
N ALA A 24 23.90 20.67 -12.28
CA ALA A 24 24.50 22.00 -12.23
C ALA A 24 25.16 22.16 -10.84
N PRO A 25 26.43 22.61 -10.77
CA PRO A 25 27.12 22.71 -9.49
C PRO A 25 26.34 23.62 -8.56
N ALA A 26 26.04 23.11 -7.36
CA ALA A 26 25.38 23.88 -6.32
C ALA A 26 26.22 25.15 -6.00
N PRO A 27 25.58 26.25 -5.58
CA PRO A 27 26.31 27.42 -5.11
C PRO A 27 27.29 27.02 -3.99
N PRO A 28 28.47 27.68 -3.88
CA PRO A 28 29.48 27.30 -2.90
C PRO A 28 28.92 27.29 -1.48
N GLY A 29 28.99 26.14 -0.80
CA GLY A 29 28.59 25.98 0.61
C GLY A 29 27.18 25.45 0.87
N ALA A 30 26.40 25.11 -0.16
CA ALA A 30 25.15 24.37 -0.01
C ALA A 30 25.24 23.06 -0.80
N GLY A 31 24.91 21.92 -0.18
CA GLY A 31 24.67 20.68 -0.91
C GLY A 31 23.49 20.83 -1.90
N PRO A 32 23.34 19.92 -2.87
CA PRO A 32 22.12 19.89 -3.68
C PRO A 32 20.92 19.63 -2.75
N ALA A 33 19.81 20.34 -2.96
CA ALA A 33 18.58 20.06 -2.22
C ALA A 33 18.10 18.61 -2.51
N LEU A 34 17.48 17.96 -1.51
CA LEU A 34 17.09 16.55 -1.56
C LEU A 34 16.39 16.14 -2.88
N PHE A 35 15.48 16.97 -3.39
CA PHE A 35 14.74 16.72 -4.63
C PHE A 35 15.12 17.65 -5.80
N ALA A 36 16.39 18.09 -5.86
CA ALA A 36 16.87 18.99 -6.92
C ALA A 36 16.61 18.44 -8.34
N GLU A 37 16.76 17.13 -8.54
CA GLU A 37 16.50 16.47 -9.83
C GLU A 37 15.02 16.52 -10.22
N ALA A 38 14.11 16.17 -9.30
CA ALA A 38 12.67 16.25 -9.52
C ALA A 38 12.22 17.66 -9.89
N LEU A 39 12.73 18.67 -9.17
CA LEU A 39 12.44 20.08 -9.46
C LEU A 39 12.89 20.49 -10.86
N TRP A 40 14.05 20.01 -11.30
CA TRP A 40 14.55 20.28 -12.64
C TRP A 40 13.66 19.63 -13.72
N VAL A 41 13.36 18.33 -13.58
CA VAL A 41 12.51 17.60 -14.53
C VAL A 41 11.14 18.25 -14.63
N MET A 42 10.52 18.61 -13.49
CA MET A 42 9.21 19.25 -13.49
C MET A 42 9.20 20.59 -14.24
N ARG A 43 10.22 21.44 -14.03
CA ARG A 43 10.32 22.73 -14.74
C ARG A 43 10.39 22.54 -16.25
N GLU A 44 11.06 21.50 -16.71
CA GLU A 44 11.28 21.22 -18.14
C GLU A 44 10.14 20.47 -18.83
N SER A 45 9.33 19.73 -18.06
CA SER A 45 8.41 18.73 -18.61
C SER A 45 6.98 18.87 -18.12
N VAL A 46 6.66 19.76 -17.17
CA VAL A 46 5.32 19.85 -16.57
C VAL A 46 4.72 21.22 -16.77
N THR A 47 3.60 21.30 -17.49
CA THR A 47 2.77 22.50 -17.58
C THR A 47 1.55 22.37 -16.67
N LEU A 48 1.37 23.33 -15.76
CA LEU A 48 0.25 23.36 -14.81
C LEU A 48 -0.90 24.19 -15.36
N ASP A 49 -2.11 23.65 -15.25
CA ASP A 49 -3.39 24.32 -15.56
C ASP A 49 -3.44 25.00 -16.95
N GLY A 50 -2.62 24.50 -17.89
CA GLY A 50 -2.46 25.06 -19.23
C GLY A 50 -1.84 26.46 -19.30
N GLN A 51 -1.33 27.03 -18.20
CA GLN A 51 -0.95 28.45 -18.10
C GLN A 51 0.53 28.70 -17.74
N GLY A 52 1.27 27.72 -17.18
CA GLY A 52 2.71 27.92 -16.90
C GLY A 52 3.42 26.80 -16.12
N HIS A 53 4.70 27.02 -15.83
CA HIS A 53 5.64 26.10 -15.17
C HIS A 53 6.02 26.56 -13.74
N ASP A 54 5.09 27.12 -12.96
CA ASP A 54 5.41 27.55 -11.59
C ASP A 54 5.42 26.36 -10.62
N VAL A 55 6.52 25.60 -10.68
CA VAL A 55 6.79 24.47 -9.77
C VAL A 55 7.04 24.97 -8.35
N GLN A 56 7.51 26.21 -8.16
CA GLN A 56 7.84 26.74 -6.82
C GLN A 56 6.56 27.06 -6.01
N GLY A 57 5.48 27.45 -6.68
CA GLY A 57 4.17 27.66 -6.07
C GLY A 57 3.30 26.39 -5.94
N LEU A 58 3.80 25.21 -6.29
CA LEU A 58 3.06 23.96 -6.06
C LEU A 58 2.97 23.67 -4.56
N SER A 59 1.81 23.18 -4.12
CA SER A 59 1.68 22.54 -2.80
C SER A 59 2.61 21.32 -2.74
N LEU A 60 3.08 20.98 -1.53
CA LEU A 60 3.94 19.80 -1.38
C LEU A 60 3.22 18.52 -1.79
N VAL A 61 1.93 18.37 -1.43
CA VAL A 61 1.15 17.20 -1.84
C VAL A 61 1.10 17.02 -3.37
N ASP A 62 0.90 18.10 -4.14
CA ASP A 62 0.91 18.03 -5.60
C ASP A 62 2.32 17.75 -6.14
N PHE A 63 3.34 18.32 -5.50
CA PHE A 63 4.73 18.07 -5.86
C PHE A 63 5.09 16.59 -5.68
N HIS A 64 4.74 15.97 -4.55
CA HIS A 64 5.03 14.56 -4.29
C HIS A 64 4.26 13.64 -5.23
N ALA A 65 2.99 13.94 -5.53
CA ALA A 65 2.23 13.22 -6.54
C ALA A 65 2.89 13.31 -7.93
N LEU A 66 3.29 14.51 -8.36
CA LEU A 66 4.01 14.68 -9.62
C LEU A 66 5.34 13.94 -9.64
N ARG A 67 6.09 13.94 -8.53
CA ARG A 67 7.35 13.21 -8.40
C ARG A 67 7.10 11.72 -8.61
N ALA A 68 6.13 11.14 -7.91
CA ALA A 68 5.77 9.74 -8.05
C ALA A 68 5.36 9.36 -9.48
N ILE A 69 4.51 10.17 -10.11
CA ILE A 69 4.05 9.95 -11.49
C ILE A 69 5.23 10.05 -12.48
N LEU A 70 6.10 11.04 -12.34
CA LEU A 70 7.28 11.18 -13.21
C LEU A 70 8.24 10.01 -13.04
N THR A 71 8.42 9.50 -11.83
CA THR A 71 9.19 8.27 -11.56
C THR A 71 8.53 7.04 -12.19
N HIS A 72 7.20 6.86 -12.02
CA HIS A 72 6.46 5.76 -12.65
C HIS A 72 6.67 5.73 -14.18
N GLU A 73 6.67 6.91 -14.80
CA GLU A 73 6.87 7.08 -16.25
C GLU A 73 8.34 7.02 -16.70
N GLY A 74 9.28 6.84 -15.76
CA GLY A 74 10.71 6.75 -16.04
C GLY A 74 11.36 8.07 -16.46
N ALA A 75 10.77 9.21 -16.06
CA ALA A 75 11.39 10.53 -16.20
C ALA A 75 12.30 10.87 -15.00
N LEU A 76 12.12 10.19 -13.87
CA LEU A 76 13.00 10.20 -12.71
C LEU A 76 13.46 8.77 -12.43
N ASP A 77 14.71 8.64 -11.99
CA ASP A 77 15.27 7.36 -11.56
C ASP A 77 14.78 7.03 -10.13
N GLU A 78 14.50 5.76 -9.87
CA GLU A 78 14.20 5.21 -8.54
C GLU A 78 14.90 3.86 -8.42
N GLU A 79 15.50 3.61 -7.27
CA GLU A 79 16.15 2.33 -6.99
C GLU A 79 15.11 1.23 -6.76
N VAL A 80 15.44 0.01 -7.19
CA VAL A 80 14.68 -1.17 -6.80
C VAL A 80 14.98 -1.44 -5.33
N VAL A 81 13.93 -1.51 -4.52
CA VAL A 81 14.04 -1.80 -3.09
C VAL A 81 13.66 -3.25 -2.82
N THR A 82 14.18 -3.78 -1.72
CA THR A 82 13.86 -5.13 -1.24
C THR A 82 13.06 -5.01 0.05
N ILE A 83 11.82 -5.52 0.04
CA ILE A 83 10.94 -5.58 1.21
C ILE A 83 10.67 -7.04 1.59
N GLY A 84 10.26 -7.28 2.84
CA GLY A 84 9.80 -8.60 3.29
C GLY A 84 8.29 -8.75 3.13
N CYS A 85 7.83 -9.91 2.67
CA CYS A 85 6.40 -10.20 2.62
C CYS A 85 5.82 -10.32 4.04
N LEU A 86 4.78 -9.57 4.36
CA LEU A 86 4.14 -9.61 5.68
C LEU A 86 3.50 -10.97 5.97
N ASN A 87 2.95 -11.64 4.95
CA ASN A 87 2.33 -12.95 5.12
C ASN A 87 3.34 -14.12 5.22
N CYS A 88 4.38 -14.19 4.39
CA CYS A 88 5.27 -15.37 4.37
C CYS A 88 6.73 -15.08 4.73
N GLY A 89 7.14 -13.82 4.82
CA GLY A 89 8.52 -13.40 5.07
C GLY A 89 9.47 -13.52 3.86
N ALA A 90 8.96 -13.93 2.69
CA ALA A 90 9.77 -13.98 1.48
C ALA A 90 10.19 -12.58 1.03
N SER A 91 11.38 -12.47 0.46
CA SER A 91 11.92 -11.24 -0.11
C SER A 91 11.15 -10.84 -1.38
N ILE A 92 10.82 -9.57 -1.52
CA ILE A 92 10.16 -8.97 -2.68
C ILE A 92 11.02 -7.83 -3.20
N GLU A 93 11.43 -7.91 -4.46
CA GLU A 93 12.04 -6.79 -5.18
C GLU A 93 10.93 -5.96 -5.84
N VAL A 94 10.90 -4.66 -5.58
CA VAL A 94 9.86 -3.76 -6.09
C VAL A 94 10.46 -2.42 -6.53
N SER A 95 9.91 -1.85 -7.60
CA SER A 95 10.10 -0.44 -7.97
C SER A 95 8.86 0.33 -7.51
N PRO A 96 8.90 1.02 -6.36
CA PRO A 96 7.69 1.46 -5.66
C PRO A 96 6.77 2.37 -6.47
N CYS A 97 7.32 3.41 -7.10
CA CYS A 97 6.53 4.26 -8.00
C CYS A 97 6.03 3.49 -9.21
N LYS A 98 6.74 2.47 -9.69
CA LYS A 98 6.30 1.66 -10.85
C LYS A 98 5.13 0.74 -10.51
N SER A 99 5.01 0.34 -9.24
CA SER A 99 3.87 -0.41 -8.71
C SER A 99 2.70 0.45 -8.25
N MET A 100 2.83 1.78 -8.28
CA MET A 100 1.76 2.72 -7.89
C MET A 100 0.65 2.76 -8.96
N PRO A 101 -0.63 2.55 -8.59
CA PRO A 101 -1.72 2.66 -9.55
C PRO A 101 -1.92 4.10 -10.05
N LEU A 102 -1.79 4.30 -11.38
CA LEU A 102 -1.95 5.62 -11.98
C LEU A 102 -3.38 6.01 -12.36
N GLY A 103 -4.32 5.06 -12.43
CA GLY A 103 -5.68 5.32 -12.93
C GLY A 103 -6.38 6.50 -12.25
N PRO A 104 -6.39 6.61 -10.90
CA PRO A 104 -7.03 7.73 -10.21
C PRO A 104 -6.49 9.10 -10.64
N PHE A 105 -5.18 9.24 -10.82
CA PHE A 105 -4.54 10.47 -11.30
C PHE A 105 -4.87 10.77 -12.77
N LEU A 106 -5.07 9.75 -13.61
CA LEU A 106 -5.41 9.94 -15.02
C LEU A 106 -6.88 10.30 -15.21
N GLU A 107 -7.75 9.77 -14.35
CA GLU A 107 -9.21 9.91 -14.42
C GLU A 107 -9.74 11.10 -13.63
N GLY A 108 -8.97 11.59 -12.64
CA GLY A 108 -9.42 12.63 -11.72
C GLY A 108 -10.30 12.09 -10.59
N ALA A 109 -10.18 10.80 -10.28
CA ALA A 109 -10.88 10.11 -9.21
C ALA A 109 -10.10 10.22 -7.89
N LEU A 110 -9.80 11.46 -7.48
CA LEU A 110 -9.06 11.80 -6.25
C LEU A 110 -10.03 12.41 -5.22
N ASN A 111 -11.02 11.62 -4.82
CA ASN A 111 -12.05 11.98 -3.85
C ASN A 111 -12.45 10.81 -2.93
N ASP A 112 -11.55 9.84 -2.74
CA ASP A 112 -11.75 8.73 -1.82
C ASP A 112 -11.46 9.20 -0.39
N GLU A 113 -12.38 8.95 0.54
CA GLU A 113 -12.33 9.46 1.90
C GLU A 113 -11.14 8.93 2.70
N GLU A 114 -10.62 7.76 2.33
CA GLU A 114 -9.52 7.09 3.00
C GLU A 114 -8.21 7.26 2.21
N LEU A 115 -8.22 6.92 0.93
CA LEU A 115 -7.00 6.91 0.12
C LEU A 115 -6.45 8.30 -0.19
N ASP A 116 -7.31 9.31 -0.29
CA ASP A 116 -6.90 10.72 -0.42
C ASP A 116 -6.91 11.48 0.90
N ALA A 117 -7.20 10.80 2.02
CA ALA A 117 -7.13 11.40 3.33
C ALA A 117 -5.72 11.94 3.58
N ARG A 118 -5.68 13.11 4.21
CA ARG A 118 -4.45 13.74 4.68
C ARG A 118 -4.71 14.29 6.05
N LEU A 119 -3.64 14.50 6.81
CA LEU A 119 -3.73 15.32 7.99
C LEU A 119 -4.30 16.68 7.58
N ALA A 120 -5.37 17.13 8.25
CA ALA A 120 -5.96 18.42 7.96
C ALA A 120 -5.01 19.54 8.42
N PRO A 121 -4.67 20.51 7.55
CA PRO A 121 -3.84 21.64 7.95
C PRO A 121 -4.57 22.48 9.01
N ASP A 122 -3.80 23.12 9.88
CA ASP A 122 -4.25 23.96 10.98
C ASP A 122 -5.02 23.21 12.09
N GLU A 123 -5.17 21.89 12.01
CA GLU A 123 -5.74 21.07 13.07
C GLU A 123 -4.70 20.62 14.11
N VAL A 124 -5.18 20.32 15.31
CA VAL A 124 -4.35 19.88 16.43
C VAL A 124 -4.16 18.37 16.35
N SER A 125 -2.91 17.94 16.29
CA SER A 125 -2.52 16.52 16.29
C SER A 125 -1.86 16.15 17.61
N SER A 126 -2.19 14.97 18.14
CA SER A 126 -1.54 14.45 19.35
C SER A 126 -0.13 13.96 19.03
N ILE A 127 0.79 14.17 19.96
CA ILE A 127 2.18 13.68 19.88
C ILE A 127 2.66 13.21 21.27
N PRO A 128 3.71 12.37 21.34
CA PRO A 128 4.39 12.08 22.59
C PRO A 128 4.87 13.34 23.30
N GLU A 129 5.16 13.22 24.60
CA GLU A 129 5.54 14.36 25.43
C GLU A 129 6.85 15.01 24.99
N ILE A 130 6.83 16.31 24.73
CA ILE A 130 8.03 17.11 24.44
C ILE A 130 8.19 18.23 25.46
N ALA A 131 9.32 18.26 26.16
CA ALA A 131 9.65 19.31 27.10
C ALA A 131 9.97 20.63 26.38
N LEU A 132 9.33 21.72 26.79
CA LEU A 132 9.55 23.06 26.25
C LEU A 132 10.56 23.83 27.11
N ALA A 133 11.23 24.82 26.51
CA ALA A 133 12.18 25.68 27.21
C ALA A 133 11.57 26.47 28.38
N SER A 134 10.24 26.65 28.39
CA SER A 134 9.50 27.28 29.49
C SER A 134 9.32 26.38 30.71
N GLY A 135 9.66 25.08 30.61
CA GLY A 135 9.36 24.05 31.61
C GLY A 135 7.98 23.41 31.46
N ALA A 136 7.17 23.87 30.50
CA ALA A 136 5.91 23.20 30.13
C ALA A 136 6.17 21.94 29.28
N VAL A 137 5.17 21.08 29.16
CA VAL A 137 5.20 19.89 28.30
C VAL A 137 4.18 20.05 27.19
N ALA A 138 4.61 19.88 25.94
CA ALA A 138 3.73 19.80 24.78
C ALA A 138 3.34 18.34 24.53
N ARG A 139 2.07 18.13 24.17
CA ARG A 139 1.50 16.82 23.73
C ARG A 139 0.73 16.96 22.42
N GLU A 140 0.88 18.12 21.78
CA GLU A 140 0.09 18.55 20.65
C GLU A 140 0.99 19.31 19.68
N ALA A 141 0.78 19.13 18.38
CA ALA A 141 1.41 19.88 17.31
C ALA A 141 0.34 20.41 16.34
N VAL A 142 0.64 21.53 15.67
CA VAL A 142 -0.19 22.05 14.57
C VAL A 142 0.71 22.28 13.37
N PHE A 143 0.34 21.70 12.24
CA PHE A 143 1.02 21.89 10.97
C PHE A 143 0.18 22.70 10.00
N VAL A 144 0.84 23.35 9.04
CA VAL A 144 0.20 24.04 7.93
C VAL A 144 0.75 23.55 6.62
N ASP A 145 -0.07 23.62 5.57
CA ASP A 145 0.38 23.29 4.23
C ASP A 145 1.56 24.17 3.79
N ARG A 146 2.43 23.59 2.96
CA ARG A 146 3.61 24.25 2.41
C ARG A 146 3.65 24.14 0.90
N THR A 147 4.23 25.16 0.30
CA THR A 147 4.65 25.13 -1.09
C THR A 147 6.07 24.63 -1.23
N VAL A 148 6.45 24.22 -2.44
CA VAL A 148 7.82 23.88 -2.80
C VAL A 148 8.80 24.99 -2.39
N SER A 149 8.46 26.25 -2.66
CA SER A 149 9.35 27.38 -2.32
C SER A 149 9.63 27.50 -0.82
N GLU A 150 8.61 27.26 0.00
CA GLU A 150 8.68 27.38 1.46
C GLU A 150 9.42 26.19 2.08
N ALA A 151 9.36 25.01 1.46
CA ALA A 151 10.05 23.80 1.91
C ALA A 151 11.57 23.79 1.59
N MET A 152 12.06 24.73 0.77
CA MET A 152 13.46 24.72 0.31
C MET A 152 14.53 24.73 1.41
N PRO A 153 14.37 25.47 2.51
CA PRO A 153 15.32 25.41 3.61
C PRO A 153 15.46 23.98 4.18
N LEU A 154 14.33 23.26 4.33
CA LEU A 154 14.32 21.88 4.81
C LEU A 154 15.01 20.94 3.81
N TRP A 155 14.64 20.97 2.53
CA TRP A 155 15.24 20.05 1.55
C TRP A 155 16.73 20.31 1.31
N ARG A 156 17.22 21.55 1.49
CA ARG A 156 18.66 21.83 1.48
C ARG A 156 19.35 21.21 2.69
N ALA A 157 18.78 21.37 3.88
CA ALA A 157 19.33 20.79 5.10
C ALA A 157 19.37 19.26 5.04
N LEU A 158 18.33 18.62 4.49
CA LEU A 158 18.29 17.16 4.30
C LEU A 158 19.24 16.68 3.20
N GLY A 159 19.43 17.47 2.14
CA GLY A 159 20.32 17.15 1.03
C GLY A 159 21.82 17.15 1.37
N GLU A 160 22.21 17.74 2.51
CA GLU A 160 23.58 17.65 3.04
C GLU A 160 23.91 16.26 3.63
N GLY A 161 22.89 15.42 3.83
CA GLY A 161 22.98 14.07 4.39
C GLY A 161 22.39 14.00 5.81
N SER A 162 21.87 12.82 6.18
CA SER A 162 21.20 12.59 7.47
C SER A 162 22.11 12.86 8.67
N LEU A 163 23.41 12.58 8.56
CA LEU A 163 24.40 12.81 9.64
C LEU A 163 24.67 14.29 9.94
N SER A 164 24.37 15.20 9.01
CA SER A 164 24.57 16.64 9.18
C SER A 164 23.27 17.41 9.41
N PHE A 165 22.12 16.76 9.23
CA PHE A 165 20.83 17.41 9.43
C PHE A 165 20.67 17.84 10.89
N GLN A 166 20.38 19.14 11.08
CA GLN A 166 20.03 19.70 12.37
C GLN A 166 18.68 20.41 12.26
N ILE A 167 17.77 20.07 13.17
CA ILE A 167 16.48 20.75 13.28
C ILE A 167 16.73 22.22 13.69
N SER A 168 16.59 23.14 12.75
CA SER A 168 16.78 24.59 12.91
C SER A 168 15.44 25.33 12.88
N ALA A 169 15.45 26.62 13.20
CA ALA A 169 14.25 27.46 13.11
C ALA A 169 13.69 27.52 11.67
N ASP A 170 14.60 27.56 10.68
CA ASP A 170 14.24 27.57 9.26
C ASP A 170 13.67 26.20 8.84
N ALA A 171 14.23 25.10 9.35
CA ALA A 171 13.70 23.76 9.11
C ALA A 171 12.29 23.61 9.69
N VAL A 172 12.06 24.03 10.94
CA VAL A 172 10.72 24.01 11.58
C VAL A 172 9.71 24.82 10.77
N THR A 173 10.10 26.00 10.31
CA THR A 173 9.23 26.84 9.46
C THR A 173 8.92 26.15 8.14
N ALA A 174 9.94 25.60 7.48
CA ALA A 174 9.84 24.90 6.20
C ALA A 174 9.06 23.57 6.30
N MET A 175 9.06 22.90 7.45
CA MET A 175 8.19 21.76 7.75
C MET A 175 6.71 22.15 7.87
N GLY A 176 6.39 23.43 8.06
CA GLY A 176 5.01 23.82 8.35
C GLY A 176 4.60 23.64 9.81
N LEU A 177 5.53 23.33 10.72
CA LEU A 177 5.23 23.19 12.15
C LEU A 177 4.98 24.57 12.77
N LEU A 178 3.71 24.96 12.84
CA LEU A 178 3.25 26.27 13.31
C LEU A 178 3.25 26.34 14.85
N ALA A 179 2.98 25.23 15.52
CA ALA A 179 2.84 25.17 16.96
C ALA A 179 3.34 23.85 17.55
N LEU A 180 3.93 23.94 18.75
CA LEU A 180 4.21 22.80 19.61
C LEU A 180 3.64 23.09 21.00
N GLY A 181 2.46 22.54 21.30
CA GLY A 181 1.62 22.93 22.44
C GLY A 181 1.30 24.43 22.40
N ALA A 182 1.77 25.18 23.40
CA ALA A 182 1.62 26.64 23.48
C ALA A 182 2.77 27.43 22.82
N GLU A 183 3.87 26.78 22.43
CA GLU A 183 5.01 27.45 21.80
C GLU A 183 4.72 27.71 20.32
N ARG A 184 5.15 28.88 19.83
CA ARG A 184 4.96 29.35 18.44
C ARG A 184 6.23 29.90 17.82
N ASP A 185 7.28 30.13 18.62
CA ASP A 185 8.58 30.61 18.12
C ASP A 185 9.35 29.43 17.48
N PRO A 186 9.63 29.45 16.16
CA PRO A 186 10.31 28.35 15.49
C PRO A 186 11.68 28.02 16.08
N ALA A 187 12.41 29.02 16.61
CA ALA A 187 13.72 28.78 17.22
C ALA A 187 13.61 27.99 18.53
N ARG A 188 12.54 28.22 19.29
CA ARG A 188 12.25 27.49 20.54
C ARG A 188 11.68 26.12 20.28
N ILE A 189 10.81 25.98 19.28
CA ILE A 189 10.32 24.68 18.81
C ILE A 189 11.49 23.82 18.35
N ALA A 190 12.39 24.36 17.52
CA ALA A 190 13.57 23.65 17.07
C ALA A 190 14.47 23.20 18.24
N ALA A 191 14.63 24.05 19.27
CA ALA A 191 15.38 23.70 20.46
C ALA A 191 14.71 22.58 21.28
N ALA A 192 13.39 22.59 21.39
CA ALA A 192 12.62 21.55 22.05
C ALA A 192 12.76 20.20 21.31
N LEU A 193 12.58 20.19 19.99
CA LEU A 193 12.72 18.98 19.17
C LEU A 193 14.12 18.37 19.25
N ARG A 194 15.19 19.18 19.26
CA ARG A 194 16.57 18.67 19.44
C ARG A 194 16.82 18.03 20.81
N GLY A 195 16.00 18.35 21.81
CA GLY A 195 16.09 17.76 23.16
C GLY A 195 15.02 16.70 23.44
N ALA A 196 14.16 16.38 22.46
CA ALA A 196 13.09 15.41 22.59
C ALA A 196 13.62 13.97 22.45
N SER A 197 12.79 12.98 22.78
CA SER A 197 13.10 11.58 22.48
C SER A 197 13.00 11.31 20.98
N ASP A 198 13.70 10.27 20.51
CA ASP A 198 13.63 9.84 19.11
C ASP A 198 12.19 9.51 18.69
N GLU A 199 11.42 8.87 19.57
CA GLU A 199 9.99 8.58 19.38
C GLU A 199 9.16 9.85 19.12
N ALA A 200 9.41 10.92 19.89
CA ALA A 200 8.67 12.16 19.73
C ALA A 200 9.06 12.91 18.44
N VAL A 201 10.35 12.87 18.06
CA VAL A 201 10.82 13.44 16.79
C VAL A 201 10.27 12.64 15.61
N TYR A 202 10.23 11.32 15.72
CA TYR A 202 9.60 10.43 14.74
C TYR A 202 8.11 10.76 14.56
N ALA A 203 7.34 10.84 15.65
CA ALA A 203 5.92 11.21 15.58
C ALA A 203 5.67 12.56 14.90
N VAL A 204 6.50 13.58 15.18
CA VAL A 204 6.42 14.89 14.50
C VAL A 204 6.77 14.78 13.02
N SER A 205 7.67 13.88 12.65
CA SER A 205 8.06 13.64 11.26
C SER A 205 6.97 12.88 10.50
N GLU A 206 6.31 11.91 11.14
CA GLU A 206 5.13 11.22 10.61
C GLU A 206 3.98 12.19 10.35
N LEU A 207 3.69 13.13 11.26
CA LEU A 207 2.68 14.16 11.01
C LEU A 207 2.98 15.01 9.77
N PHE A 208 4.25 15.33 9.52
CA PHE A 208 4.66 16.01 8.28
C PHE A 208 4.39 15.12 7.05
N LEU A 209 4.72 13.83 7.13
CA LEU A 209 4.48 12.89 6.03
C LEU A 209 2.97 12.73 5.77
N SER A 210 2.14 12.53 6.80
CA SER A 210 0.69 12.39 6.67
C SER A 210 -0.01 13.64 6.10
N LEU A 211 0.60 14.83 6.22
CA LEU A 211 0.08 16.06 5.62
C LEU A 211 0.32 16.12 4.10
N HIS A 212 1.40 15.50 3.63
CA HIS A 212 1.91 15.69 2.26
C HIS A 212 1.91 14.41 1.40
N TYR A 213 1.74 13.25 2.02
CA TYR A 213 1.72 11.93 1.37
C TYR A 213 0.41 11.20 1.71
N PRO A 214 -0.65 11.39 0.92
CA PRO A 214 -1.85 10.57 1.07
C PRO A 214 -1.53 9.09 0.77
N LEU A 215 -2.32 8.16 1.29
CA LEU A 215 -2.17 6.71 1.06
C LEU A 215 -2.20 6.35 -0.44
N ARG A 216 -2.83 7.19 -1.27
CA ARG A 216 -2.78 7.14 -2.73
C ARG A 216 -1.35 7.10 -3.30
N LEU A 217 -0.37 7.63 -2.58
CA LEU A 217 1.06 7.59 -2.92
C LEU A 217 1.72 6.30 -2.39
N GLY A 218 1.08 5.17 -2.70
CA GLY A 218 1.50 3.82 -2.36
C GLY A 218 1.52 2.91 -3.59
N GLY A 219 2.57 2.10 -3.70
CA GLY A 219 2.72 1.02 -4.66
C GLY A 219 2.21 -0.30 -4.09
N VAL A 220 1.71 -1.18 -4.97
CA VAL A 220 1.20 -2.50 -4.60
C VAL A 220 2.13 -3.58 -5.15
N ALA A 221 2.76 -4.35 -4.27
CA ALA A 221 3.64 -5.47 -4.63
C ALA A 221 3.04 -6.82 -4.24
N ARG A 222 2.91 -7.74 -5.21
CA ARG A 222 2.46 -9.11 -4.93
C ARG A 222 3.62 -10.05 -4.71
N CYS A 223 3.57 -10.80 -3.60
CA CYS A 223 4.55 -11.82 -3.28
C CYS A 223 4.44 -12.99 -4.26
N SER A 224 5.54 -13.33 -4.94
CA SER A 224 5.56 -14.47 -5.86
C SER A 224 5.47 -15.83 -5.17
N ALA A 225 5.73 -15.90 -3.85
CA ALA A 225 5.72 -17.14 -3.09
C ALA A 225 4.33 -17.50 -2.53
N CYS A 226 3.56 -16.50 -2.07
CA CYS A 226 2.25 -16.74 -1.43
C CYS A 226 1.09 -15.94 -2.03
N GLY A 227 1.34 -15.06 -3.01
CA GLY A 227 0.29 -14.23 -3.62
C GLY A 227 -0.08 -12.97 -2.84
N ALA A 228 0.38 -12.84 -1.59
CA ALA A 228 0.00 -11.73 -0.71
C ALA A 228 0.39 -10.36 -1.28
N ARG A 229 -0.51 -9.40 -1.16
CA ARG A 229 -0.30 -7.98 -1.40
C ARG A 229 0.56 -7.39 -0.27
N ASN A 230 1.48 -6.51 -0.65
CA ASN A 230 2.33 -5.76 0.27
C ASN A 230 2.38 -4.34 -0.28
N ASP A 231 1.94 -3.39 0.54
CA ASP A 231 1.94 -1.99 0.17
C ASP A 231 3.31 -1.38 0.48
N VAL A 232 3.77 -0.49 -0.39
CA VAL A 232 5.07 0.17 -0.29
C VAL A 232 4.92 1.65 -0.62
N ASP A 233 5.58 2.51 0.13
CA ASP A 233 5.55 3.94 -0.11
C ASP A 233 6.08 4.30 -1.51
N ALA A 234 5.34 5.15 -2.24
CA ALA A 234 5.66 5.55 -3.61
C ALA A 234 5.59 7.10 -3.77
N PRO A 235 6.72 7.83 -3.75
CA PRO A 235 8.09 7.33 -3.78
C PRO A 235 8.57 6.78 -2.43
N PHE A 236 9.52 5.85 -2.51
CA PHE A 236 10.11 5.22 -1.33
C PHE A 236 10.95 6.19 -0.50
N ASP A 237 11.86 6.91 -1.14
CA ASP A 237 12.66 7.93 -0.45
C ASP A 237 11.83 9.19 -0.19
N ARG A 238 11.47 9.42 1.07
CA ARG A 238 10.79 10.64 1.56
C ARG A 238 11.73 11.46 2.47
N GLU A 239 11.34 12.67 2.83
CA GLU A 239 12.18 13.64 3.55
C GLU A 239 12.86 13.09 4.80
N PHE A 240 12.08 12.47 5.68
CA PHE A 240 12.55 11.94 6.96
C PHE A 240 12.74 10.42 6.95
N ALA A 241 12.51 9.79 5.80
CA ALA A 241 12.52 8.35 5.56
C ALA A 241 13.86 7.83 4.98
N LEU A 242 14.93 8.62 5.04
CA LEU A 242 16.18 8.34 4.32
C LEU A 242 16.95 7.18 4.98
N GLY A 243 16.65 5.94 4.57
CA GLY A 243 17.59 4.81 4.64
C GLY A 243 17.21 3.63 5.51
N ASP A 244 16.11 3.65 6.26
CA ASP A 244 15.66 2.49 7.02
C ASP A 244 14.41 1.87 6.39
N ALA A 245 14.64 0.96 5.44
CA ALA A 245 13.63 0.05 4.88
C ALA A 245 12.86 -0.76 5.95
N ALA A 246 13.34 -0.76 7.19
CA ALA A 246 12.73 -1.43 8.33
C ALA A 246 11.68 -0.57 9.08
N SER A 247 11.58 0.73 8.80
CA SER A 247 10.74 1.66 9.58
C SER A 247 9.37 1.97 8.97
N HIS A 248 9.12 1.59 7.72
CA HIS A 248 7.88 1.91 6.99
C HIS A 248 6.74 0.89 7.13
N ILE A 249 6.92 -0.16 7.93
CA ILE A 249 5.84 -1.09 8.27
C ILE A 249 5.97 -1.43 9.77
N GLY A 250 5.05 -0.90 10.59
CA GLY A 250 4.70 -1.45 11.90
C GLY A 250 5.83 -1.58 12.94
N SER A 251 6.73 -0.60 13.10
CA SER A 251 7.68 -0.59 14.22
C SER A 251 7.23 0.28 15.40
N GLY A 252 5.93 0.25 15.71
CA GLY A 252 5.41 0.66 17.01
C GLY A 252 5.68 -0.43 18.05
N GLY A 253 6.95 -0.71 18.35
CA GLY A 253 7.35 -1.63 19.42
C GLY A 253 7.11 -1.02 20.79
N SER A 254 5.84 -0.79 21.15
CA SER A 254 5.45 -0.65 22.56
C SER A 254 5.62 -2.02 23.24
N GLU A 255 5.85 -2.05 24.56
CA GLU A 255 5.81 -3.28 25.36
C GLU A 255 4.36 -3.81 25.45
N GLU A 256 3.71 -4.01 24.32
CA GLU A 256 2.37 -4.58 24.24
C GLU A 256 2.42 -6.06 24.61
N ALA A 257 1.36 -6.50 25.30
CA ALA A 257 1.22 -7.89 25.69
C ALA A 257 1.32 -8.77 24.43
N PRO A 258 2.14 -9.84 24.47
CA PRO A 258 2.25 -10.73 23.33
C PRO A 258 0.88 -11.35 23.02
N PHE A 259 0.57 -11.50 21.75
CA PHE A 259 -0.56 -12.32 21.31
C PHE A 259 -0.48 -13.73 21.91
N VAL A 260 -1.62 -14.39 22.08
CA VAL A 260 -1.69 -15.76 22.62
C VAL A 260 -0.84 -16.72 21.80
N ASP A 261 -0.32 -17.77 22.43
CA ASP A 261 0.43 -18.79 21.70
C ASP A 261 -0.47 -19.64 20.80
N PHE A 262 0.15 -20.33 19.84
CA PHE A 262 -0.57 -21.13 18.84
C PHE A 262 -1.38 -22.24 19.49
N GLU A 263 -0.84 -22.89 20.52
CA GLU A 263 -1.51 -23.98 21.22
C GLU A 263 -2.80 -23.51 21.92
N THR A 264 -2.78 -22.31 22.52
CA THR A 264 -3.96 -21.70 23.14
C THR A 264 -5.00 -21.32 22.09
N PHE A 265 -4.56 -20.69 20.99
CA PHE A 265 -5.44 -20.35 19.87
C PHE A 265 -6.08 -21.59 19.24
N ASP A 266 -5.29 -22.64 18.97
CA ASP A 266 -5.76 -23.92 18.41
C ASP A 266 -6.78 -24.61 19.31
N ALA A 267 -6.51 -24.67 20.62
CA ALA A 267 -7.45 -25.25 21.57
C ALA A 267 -8.78 -24.47 21.60
N ARG A 268 -8.71 -23.13 21.55
CA ARG A 268 -9.91 -22.28 21.56
C ARG A 268 -10.71 -22.40 20.27
N ALA A 269 -10.05 -22.36 19.11
CA ALA A 269 -10.67 -22.51 17.80
C ALA A 269 -11.42 -23.84 17.67
N LYS A 270 -10.80 -24.94 18.13
CA LYS A 270 -11.43 -26.27 18.15
C LYS A 270 -12.64 -26.33 19.09
N ALA A 271 -12.54 -25.74 20.28
CA ALA A 271 -13.65 -25.68 21.21
C ALA A 271 -14.85 -24.90 20.61
N LEU A 272 -14.59 -23.74 20.00
CA LEU A 272 -15.62 -22.95 19.32
C LEU A 272 -16.27 -23.73 18.16
N PHE A 273 -15.47 -24.36 17.30
CA PHE A 273 -16.01 -25.18 16.21
C PHE A 273 -16.93 -26.31 16.72
N GLU A 274 -16.54 -26.97 17.81
CA GLU A 274 -17.35 -28.02 18.45
C GLU A 274 -18.64 -27.47 19.09
N GLU A 275 -18.62 -26.23 19.59
CA GLU A 275 -19.75 -25.52 20.19
C GLU A 275 -20.75 -25.03 19.13
N THR A 276 -20.27 -24.54 17.99
CA THR A 276 -21.10 -23.94 16.93
C THR A 276 -21.88 -24.98 16.11
N LEU A 277 -21.27 -26.12 15.77
CA LEU A 277 -21.87 -27.09 14.86
C LEU A 277 -22.43 -28.34 15.55
N PRO A 278 -23.58 -28.89 15.09
CA PRO A 278 -24.03 -30.21 15.49
C PRO A 278 -23.01 -31.30 15.12
N LYS A 279 -22.88 -32.33 15.97
CA LYS A 279 -21.88 -33.40 15.80
C LYS A 279 -21.91 -34.08 14.41
N ALA A 280 -23.10 -34.23 13.82
CA ALA A 280 -23.26 -34.83 12.50
C ALA A 280 -22.56 -34.03 11.39
N LEU A 281 -22.55 -32.69 11.47
CA LEU A 281 -21.85 -31.84 10.50
C LEU A 281 -20.35 -31.80 10.79
N GLN A 282 -19.95 -31.79 12.07
CA GLN A 282 -18.53 -31.86 12.44
C GLN A 282 -17.81 -33.05 11.83
N ASP A 283 -18.49 -34.21 11.71
CA ASP A 283 -17.89 -35.42 11.17
C ASP A 283 -17.76 -35.40 9.61
N GLU A 284 -18.44 -34.46 8.93
CA GLU A 284 -18.40 -34.28 7.48
C GLU A 284 -17.42 -33.18 7.02
N ILE A 285 -16.93 -32.36 7.96
CA ILE A 285 -16.07 -31.21 7.72
C ILE A 285 -14.68 -31.50 8.27
N MET A 286 -13.66 -31.20 7.46
CA MET A 286 -12.29 -31.13 7.93
C MET A 286 -12.04 -29.74 8.52
N PHE A 287 -11.95 -29.65 9.84
CA PHE A 287 -11.58 -28.41 10.52
C PHE A 287 -10.07 -28.33 10.71
N VAL A 288 -9.46 -27.22 10.30
CA VAL A 288 -8.01 -26.99 10.33
C VAL A 288 -7.70 -25.69 11.06
N VAL A 289 -6.75 -25.73 12.00
CA VAL A 289 -6.13 -24.52 12.54
C VAL A 289 -4.72 -24.46 11.97
N GLU A 290 -4.46 -23.50 11.10
CA GLU A 290 -3.21 -23.38 10.38
C GLU A 290 -2.29 -22.35 11.05
N GLY A 291 -1.09 -22.79 11.44
CA GLY A 291 -0.06 -21.95 12.06
C GLY A 291 0.93 -21.34 11.06
N GLY A 292 0.90 -21.81 9.81
CA GLY A 292 1.82 -21.46 8.74
C GLY A 292 1.48 -20.15 8.02
N VAL A 293 1.69 -20.16 6.70
CA VAL A 293 1.38 -19.03 5.82
C VAL A 293 -0.10 -19.07 5.49
N ALA A 294 -0.82 -17.98 5.74
CA ALA A 294 -2.25 -17.92 5.47
C ALA A 294 -2.51 -17.95 3.96
N ALA A 295 -3.64 -18.54 3.58
CA ALA A 295 -4.19 -18.34 2.25
C ALA A 295 -4.50 -16.84 2.03
N VAL A 296 -4.57 -16.43 0.77
CA VAL A 296 -4.88 -15.05 0.39
C VAL A 296 -6.09 -15.05 -0.53
N ASP A 297 -6.89 -14.00 -0.44
CA ASP A 297 -7.99 -13.76 -1.39
C ASP A 297 -7.46 -13.32 -2.78
N ASP A 298 -8.40 -13.04 -3.69
CA ASP A 298 -8.07 -12.55 -5.03
C ASP A 298 -7.41 -11.15 -5.00
N GLY A 299 -7.70 -10.34 -3.99
CA GLY A 299 -7.03 -9.06 -3.68
C GLY A 299 -5.59 -9.22 -3.20
N GLY A 300 -5.20 -10.40 -2.75
CA GLY A 300 -3.93 -10.70 -2.10
C GLY A 300 -3.92 -10.41 -0.60
N VAL A 301 -5.07 -10.19 0.03
CA VAL A 301 -5.19 -10.00 1.48
C VAL A 301 -5.10 -11.36 2.18
N PRO A 302 -4.23 -11.53 3.19
CA PRO A 302 -4.19 -12.75 3.99
C PRO A 302 -5.51 -12.98 4.73
N LEU A 303 -6.04 -14.19 4.62
CA LEU A 303 -7.33 -14.56 5.19
C LEU A 303 -7.23 -14.84 6.70
N LEU A 304 -8.29 -14.52 7.46
CA LEU A 304 -8.47 -14.94 8.85
C LEU A 304 -9.03 -16.36 8.94
N GLY A 305 -9.99 -16.68 8.08
CA GLY A 305 -10.60 -17.99 7.89
C GLY A 305 -10.76 -18.32 6.41
N SER A 306 -11.07 -19.58 6.11
CA SER A 306 -11.52 -19.92 4.76
C SER A 306 -12.34 -21.19 4.77
N TYR A 307 -13.39 -21.20 3.96
CA TYR A 307 -14.17 -22.37 3.63
C TYR A 307 -13.82 -22.86 2.21
N LEU A 308 -13.56 -24.17 2.08
CA LEU A 308 -13.41 -24.83 0.80
C LEU A 308 -14.52 -25.89 0.61
N PRO A 309 -15.27 -25.83 -0.49
CA PRO A 309 -16.33 -26.81 -0.74
C PRO A 309 -15.78 -28.20 -1.04
N ALA A 310 -16.55 -29.22 -0.64
CA ALA A 310 -16.24 -30.60 -1.00
C ALA A 310 -16.16 -30.74 -2.52
N THR A 311 -15.15 -31.47 -2.98
CA THR A 311 -14.96 -31.76 -4.41
C THR A 311 -15.09 -33.26 -4.65
N PRO A 312 -15.99 -33.69 -5.56
CA PRO A 312 -16.05 -35.09 -5.94
C PRO A 312 -14.75 -35.43 -6.67
N GLY A 313 -14.12 -36.52 -6.24
CA GLY A 313 -12.91 -37.01 -6.88
C GLY A 313 -13.20 -37.44 -8.31
N ASP A 314 -12.24 -37.24 -9.20
CA ASP A 314 -12.22 -37.85 -10.50
C ASP A 314 -11.02 -38.82 -10.62
N GLY A 315 -10.93 -39.56 -11.73
CA GLY A 315 -9.85 -40.53 -11.92
C GLY A 315 -8.43 -39.95 -11.87
N ALA A 316 -8.29 -38.61 -11.85
CA ALA A 316 -7.02 -37.90 -11.75
C ALA A 316 -6.83 -37.17 -10.40
N SER A 317 -7.92 -36.83 -9.69
CA SER A 317 -7.91 -36.02 -8.47
C SER A 317 -8.71 -36.69 -7.36
N PRO A 318 -8.14 -36.88 -6.16
CA PRO A 318 -8.88 -37.47 -5.04
C PRO A 318 -10.03 -36.58 -4.60
N SER A 319 -11.11 -37.19 -4.11
CA SER A 319 -12.22 -36.46 -3.47
C SER A 319 -11.74 -35.74 -2.22
N ARG A 320 -12.29 -34.56 -1.94
CA ARG A 320 -12.04 -33.81 -0.70
C ARG A 320 -13.35 -33.54 0.02
N SER A 321 -13.33 -33.65 1.34
CA SER A 321 -14.42 -33.20 2.21
C SER A 321 -14.50 -31.67 2.21
N HIS A 322 -15.58 -31.14 2.75
CA HIS A 322 -15.65 -29.73 3.10
C HIS A 322 -14.52 -29.39 4.07
N GLU A 323 -13.91 -28.22 3.92
CA GLU A 323 -12.82 -27.78 4.79
C GLU A 323 -13.16 -26.40 5.33
N VAL A 324 -12.98 -26.21 6.63
CA VAL A 324 -13.02 -24.91 7.29
C VAL A 324 -11.67 -24.72 7.96
N ALA A 325 -10.99 -23.63 7.64
CA ALA A 325 -9.68 -23.32 8.19
C ALA A 325 -9.70 -21.96 8.91
N VAL A 326 -8.87 -21.81 9.94
CA VAL A 326 -8.55 -20.52 10.57
C VAL A 326 -7.03 -20.33 10.66
N TYR A 327 -6.56 -19.10 10.44
CA TYR A 327 -5.14 -18.81 10.24
C TYR A 327 -4.56 -17.99 11.39
N TYR A 328 -3.89 -18.66 12.34
CA TYR A 328 -3.28 -18.03 13.52
C TYR A 328 -2.33 -16.87 13.16
N ARG A 329 -1.56 -17.04 12.08
CA ARG A 329 -0.58 -16.04 11.67
C ARG A 329 -1.23 -14.70 11.29
N THR A 330 -2.41 -14.72 10.69
CA THR A 330 -3.15 -13.51 10.30
C THR A 330 -3.64 -12.77 11.55
N PHE A 331 -4.27 -13.46 12.50
CA PHE A 331 -4.68 -12.87 13.78
C PHE A 331 -3.51 -12.22 14.52
N ARG A 332 -2.37 -12.91 14.58
CA ARG A 332 -1.16 -12.39 15.19
C ARG A 332 -0.62 -11.17 14.45
N ALA A 333 -0.68 -11.16 13.11
CA ALA A 333 -0.23 -10.03 12.31
C ALA A 333 -1.07 -8.78 12.58
N ILE A 334 -2.41 -8.91 12.62
CA ILE A 334 -3.33 -7.82 13.00
C ILE A 334 -3.01 -7.31 14.41
N TRP A 335 -2.80 -8.21 15.38
CA TRP A 335 -2.44 -7.81 16.74
C TRP A 335 -1.15 -6.99 16.80
N GLN A 336 -0.17 -7.34 15.96
CA GLN A 336 1.12 -6.65 15.91
C GLN A 336 1.05 -5.31 15.20
N ASP A 337 0.14 -5.15 14.24
CA ASP A 337 0.04 -3.94 13.41
C ASP A 337 -0.97 -2.92 13.99
N GLU A 338 -2.14 -3.40 14.42
CA GLU A 338 -3.25 -2.58 14.92
C GLU A 338 -3.32 -2.53 16.46
N GLY A 339 -2.58 -3.42 17.13
CA GLY A 339 -2.54 -3.53 18.59
C GLY A 339 -3.54 -4.55 19.17
N PRO A 340 -3.69 -4.59 20.51
CA PRO A 340 -4.53 -5.57 21.19
C PRO A 340 -6.02 -5.44 20.86
N PHE A 341 -6.65 -6.55 20.46
CA PHE A 341 -8.09 -6.66 20.20
C PHE A 341 -8.72 -7.87 20.90
N ASP A 342 -10.05 -8.00 20.89
CA ASP A 342 -10.74 -9.17 21.42
C ASP A 342 -10.65 -10.36 20.43
N TRP A 343 -9.50 -11.02 20.42
CA TRP A 343 -9.23 -12.09 19.46
C TRP A 343 -10.13 -13.31 19.60
N GLU A 344 -10.71 -13.56 20.78
CA GLU A 344 -11.67 -14.65 20.95
C GLU A 344 -13.00 -14.32 20.27
N SER A 345 -13.44 -13.07 20.34
CA SER A 345 -14.62 -12.60 19.61
C SER A 345 -14.39 -12.67 18.10
N GLU A 346 -13.27 -12.13 17.61
CA GLU A 346 -12.92 -12.18 16.18
C GLU A 346 -12.80 -13.61 15.65
N LEU A 347 -12.25 -14.53 16.45
CA LEU A 347 -12.18 -15.95 16.09
C LEU A 347 -13.56 -16.60 16.00
N ALA A 348 -14.47 -16.26 16.92
CA ALA A 348 -15.84 -16.75 16.88
C ALA A 348 -16.58 -16.21 15.66
N GLU A 349 -16.46 -14.91 15.38
CA GLU A 349 -17.06 -14.27 14.18
C GLU A 349 -16.52 -14.88 12.89
N THR A 350 -15.20 -15.10 12.81
CA THR A 350 -14.56 -15.77 11.67
C THR A 350 -15.14 -17.17 11.46
N LEU A 351 -15.26 -17.98 12.52
CA LEU A 351 -15.80 -19.34 12.40
C LEU A 351 -17.27 -19.34 11.99
N ASP A 352 -18.08 -18.45 12.56
CA ASP A 352 -19.49 -18.32 12.20
C ASP A 352 -19.64 -17.95 10.72
N HIS A 353 -18.83 -17.02 10.22
CA HIS A 353 -18.78 -16.62 8.81
C HIS A 353 -18.43 -17.78 7.86
N GLU A 354 -17.36 -18.54 8.15
CA GLU A 354 -17.00 -19.71 7.32
C GLU A 354 -18.06 -20.82 7.35
N ILE A 355 -18.77 -20.95 8.47
CA ILE A 355 -19.89 -21.89 8.60
C ILE A 355 -21.10 -21.42 7.79
N GLU A 356 -21.34 -20.11 7.68
CA GLU A 356 -22.38 -19.57 6.81
C GLU A 356 -22.13 -19.94 5.34
N HIS A 357 -20.90 -19.80 4.84
CA HIS A 357 -20.50 -20.25 3.50
C HIS A 357 -20.75 -21.74 3.27
N LEU A 358 -20.38 -22.58 4.25
CA LEU A 358 -20.69 -24.01 4.22
C LEU A 358 -22.21 -24.24 4.09
N VAL A 359 -23.01 -23.62 4.96
CA VAL A 359 -24.46 -23.81 4.99
C VAL A 359 -25.10 -23.32 3.69
N ALA A 360 -24.62 -22.21 3.13
CA ALA A 360 -25.08 -21.66 1.85
C ALA A 360 -24.73 -22.61 0.69
N THR A 361 -23.50 -23.12 0.65
CA THR A 361 -23.08 -24.13 -0.32
C THR A 361 -23.93 -25.39 -0.25
N LEU A 362 -24.25 -25.88 0.95
CA LEU A 362 -25.14 -27.04 1.13
C LEU A 362 -26.58 -26.78 0.63
N ARG A 363 -27.01 -25.51 0.59
CA ARG A 363 -28.28 -25.08 -0.03
C ARG A 363 -28.18 -24.94 -1.56
N GLY A 364 -26.98 -25.03 -2.12
CA GLY A 364 -26.71 -25.03 -3.56
C GLY A 364 -26.32 -23.68 -4.15
N HIS A 365 -26.23 -22.63 -3.33
CA HIS A 365 -25.78 -21.30 -3.76
C HIS A 365 -25.27 -20.49 -2.56
N ASP A 366 -24.09 -19.89 -2.73
CA ASP A 366 -23.44 -19.04 -1.74
C ASP A 366 -23.50 -17.58 -2.20
N GLU A 367 -24.47 -16.84 -1.65
CA GLU A 367 -24.66 -15.42 -1.95
C GLU A 367 -23.57 -14.55 -1.30
N THR A 368 -22.98 -15.01 -0.19
CA THR A 368 -21.92 -14.30 0.55
C THR A 368 -20.64 -14.25 -0.28
N ASP A 369 -20.25 -15.34 -0.94
CA ASP A 369 -19.09 -15.40 -1.87
C ASP A 369 -19.24 -14.43 -3.07
N GLU A 370 -20.47 -14.12 -3.50
CA GLU A 370 -20.70 -13.09 -4.54
C GLU A 370 -20.58 -11.66 -4.00
N GLU A 371 -20.95 -11.44 -2.73
CA GLU A 371 -20.79 -10.16 -2.05
C GLU A 371 -19.31 -9.85 -1.78
N GLU A 372 -18.55 -10.79 -1.23
CA GLU A 372 -17.12 -10.61 -0.96
C GLU A 372 -16.32 -10.30 -2.24
N ARG A 373 -16.60 -11.03 -3.33
CA ARG A 373 -15.96 -10.74 -4.62
C ARG A 373 -16.30 -9.35 -5.14
N ARG A 374 -17.52 -8.88 -4.93
CA ARG A 374 -17.94 -7.53 -5.29
C ARG A 374 -17.20 -6.49 -4.46
N GLU A 375 -16.99 -6.73 -3.16
CA GLU A 375 -16.22 -5.85 -2.29
C GLU A 375 -14.74 -5.78 -2.71
N ILE A 376 -14.12 -6.92 -3.04
CA ILE A 376 -12.76 -6.98 -3.59
C ILE A 376 -12.66 -6.20 -4.91
N ASP A 377 -13.63 -6.35 -5.81
CA ASP A 377 -13.68 -5.60 -7.07
C ASP A 377 -13.86 -4.09 -6.85
N GLU A 378 -14.67 -3.71 -5.86
CA GLU A 378 -14.87 -2.31 -5.46
C GLU A 378 -13.59 -1.70 -4.87
N GLU A 379 -12.87 -2.42 -3.99
CA GLU A 379 -11.57 -1.99 -3.47
C GLU A 379 -10.54 -1.87 -4.60
N ALA A 380 -10.45 -2.87 -5.48
CA ALA A 380 -9.58 -2.84 -6.63
C ALA A 380 -9.87 -1.60 -7.50
N ALA A 381 -11.15 -1.23 -7.66
CA ALA A 381 -11.56 -0.06 -8.42
C ALA A 381 -11.21 1.25 -7.72
N ARG A 382 -11.35 1.33 -6.39
CA ARG A 382 -10.90 2.47 -5.57
C ARG A 382 -9.41 2.71 -5.71
N LEU A 383 -8.61 1.65 -5.71
CA LEU A 383 -7.14 1.71 -5.80
C LEU A 383 -6.65 2.01 -7.22
N HIS A 384 -7.12 1.24 -8.21
CA HIS A 384 -6.55 1.27 -9.56
C HIS A 384 -7.23 2.23 -10.51
N GLY A 385 -8.43 2.72 -10.18
CA GLY A 385 -9.29 3.45 -11.10
C GLY A 385 -10.08 2.50 -12.00
N ARG A 386 -11.33 2.88 -12.31
CA ARG A 386 -12.29 2.00 -13.00
C ARG A 386 -11.87 1.70 -14.43
N HIS A 387 -11.30 2.67 -15.16
CA HIS A 387 -10.92 2.40 -16.56
C HIS A 387 -9.65 1.56 -16.66
N ALA A 388 -8.74 1.65 -15.67
CA ALA A 388 -7.55 0.82 -15.63
C ALA A 388 -7.90 -0.67 -15.47
N LEU A 389 -8.86 -0.99 -14.60
CA LEU A 389 -9.37 -2.37 -14.43
C LEU A 389 -10.02 -2.91 -15.69
N LEU A 390 -10.94 -2.15 -16.30
CA LEU A 390 -11.59 -2.55 -17.56
C LEU A 390 -10.57 -2.78 -18.69
N ALA A 391 -9.52 -1.95 -18.78
CA ALA A 391 -8.45 -2.14 -19.75
C ALA A 391 -7.60 -3.40 -19.45
N GLY A 392 -7.43 -3.73 -18.17
CA GLY A 392 -6.76 -4.94 -17.69
C GLY A 392 -7.56 -6.21 -18.04
N GLU A 393 -8.85 -6.25 -17.72
CA GLU A 393 -9.75 -7.36 -18.04
C GLU A 393 -9.81 -7.64 -19.55
N VAL A 394 -9.93 -6.60 -20.37
CA VAL A 394 -9.91 -6.75 -21.84
C VAL A 394 -8.58 -7.34 -22.32
N ARG A 395 -7.45 -6.94 -21.74
CA ARG A 395 -6.14 -7.53 -22.07
C ARG A 395 -6.03 -8.97 -21.58
N GLY A 396 -6.54 -9.28 -20.38
CA GLY A 396 -6.59 -10.63 -19.83
C GLY A 396 -7.37 -11.58 -20.74
N LEU A 397 -8.59 -11.19 -21.12
CA LEU A 397 -9.45 -11.92 -22.03
C LEU A 397 -8.80 -12.12 -23.42
N LEU A 398 -8.11 -11.11 -23.94
CA LEU A 398 -7.34 -11.25 -25.19
C LEU A 398 -6.15 -12.21 -25.04
N SER A 399 -5.49 -12.22 -23.88
CA SER A 399 -4.38 -13.13 -23.59
C SER A 399 -4.85 -14.59 -23.45
N ASP A 400 -6.03 -14.80 -22.86
CA ASP A 400 -6.66 -16.11 -22.73
C ASP A 400 -7.15 -16.64 -24.07
N VAL A 401 -7.73 -15.78 -24.91
CA VAL A 401 -8.08 -16.13 -26.30
C VAL A 401 -6.82 -16.48 -27.10
N ALA A 402 -5.73 -15.71 -26.97
CA ALA A 402 -4.47 -16.02 -27.63
C ALA A 402 -3.85 -17.34 -27.11
N GLY A 403 -3.91 -17.58 -25.80
CA GLY A 403 -3.46 -18.81 -25.16
C GLY A 403 -4.28 -20.03 -25.61
N PHE A 404 -5.61 -19.89 -25.67
CA PHE A 404 -6.54 -20.88 -26.19
C PHE A 404 -6.25 -21.20 -27.66
N LEU A 405 -6.09 -20.20 -28.52
CA LEU A 405 -5.73 -20.39 -29.92
C LEU A 405 -4.37 -21.07 -30.08
N ARG A 406 -3.37 -20.68 -29.26
CA ARG A 406 -2.03 -21.31 -29.25
C ARG A 406 -2.07 -22.76 -28.76
N ARG A 407 -3.01 -23.12 -27.88
CA ARG A 407 -3.16 -24.50 -27.37
C ARG A 407 -4.01 -25.37 -28.30
N THR A 408 -4.98 -24.78 -29.00
CA THR A 408 -5.95 -25.53 -29.84
C THR A 408 -5.57 -25.61 -31.32
N TRP A 409 -4.70 -24.75 -31.86
CA TRP A 409 -4.29 -24.84 -33.28
C TRP A 409 -3.71 -26.19 -33.72
N PRO A 410 -2.96 -26.97 -32.89
CA PRO A 410 -2.46 -28.27 -33.32
C PRO A 410 -3.60 -29.28 -33.49
N LEU A 411 -4.65 -29.19 -32.66
CA LEU A 411 -5.87 -29.99 -32.77
C LEU A 411 -6.62 -29.67 -34.06
N TRP A 412 -6.75 -28.39 -34.41
CA TRP A 412 -7.37 -27.99 -35.67
C TRP A 412 -6.60 -28.47 -36.89
N LEU A 413 -5.26 -28.50 -36.84
CA LEU A 413 -4.45 -29.10 -37.90
C LEU A 413 -4.63 -30.61 -38.02
N ILE A 414 -4.77 -31.32 -36.91
CA ILE A 414 -5.05 -32.76 -36.90
C ILE A 414 -6.42 -33.04 -37.52
N VAL A 415 -7.44 -32.29 -37.11
CA VAL A 415 -8.80 -32.39 -37.68
C VAL A 415 -8.79 -32.09 -39.18
N LEU A 416 -8.07 -31.05 -39.61
CA LEU A 416 -7.94 -30.70 -41.02
C LEU A 416 -7.22 -31.80 -41.82
N ALA A 417 -6.14 -32.37 -41.28
CA ALA A 417 -5.42 -33.48 -41.90
C ALA A 417 -6.28 -34.74 -42.03
N LEU A 418 -7.06 -35.06 -40.99
CA LEU A 418 -8.02 -36.18 -41.01
C LEU A 418 -9.15 -35.94 -42.03
N ALA A 419 -9.68 -34.72 -42.09
CA ALA A 419 -10.70 -34.35 -43.08
C ALA A 419 -10.18 -34.46 -44.51
N MET A 420 -8.94 -34.02 -44.77
CA MET A 420 -8.29 -34.19 -46.07
C MET A 420 -8.06 -35.67 -46.41
N LEU A 421 -7.58 -36.48 -45.46
CA LEU A 421 -7.40 -37.93 -45.65
C LEU A 421 -8.72 -38.64 -45.98
N MET A 422 -9.82 -38.26 -45.32
CA MET A 422 -11.14 -38.82 -45.63
C MET A 422 -11.62 -38.40 -47.03
N ALA A 423 -11.40 -37.15 -47.44
CA ALA A 423 -11.76 -36.66 -48.77
C ALA A 423 -11.00 -37.41 -49.89
N PHE A 424 -9.71 -37.69 -49.71
CA PHE A 424 -8.91 -38.47 -50.67
C PHE A 424 -9.23 -39.96 -50.68
N SER A 425 -9.92 -40.49 -49.67
CA SER A 425 -10.32 -41.91 -49.62
C SER A 425 -11.64 -42.22 -50.31
N GLN A 426 -12.37 -41.19 -50.77
CA GLN A 426 -13.65 -41.33 -51.47
C GLN A 426 -13.55 -41.11 -53.00
N GLU A 427 -12.36 -40.80 -53.51
CA GLU A 427 -11.99 -40.89 -54.93
C GLU A 427 -11.30 -42.23 -55.21
#